data_AF-A0ABD0S0U1-F1
#
_entry.id   AF-A0ABD0S0U1-F1
#
_cell.length_a   1.000
_cell.length_b   1.000
_cell.length_c   1.000
_cell.angle_alpha   90.00
_cell.angle_beta   90.00
_cell.angle_gamma   90.00
#
_symmetry.space_group_name_H-M   'P 1'
#
loop_
_entity.id
_entity.type
_entity.pdbx_description
1 polymer ?
#
loop_
_entity_poly.entity_id
_entity_poly.type
_entity_poly.pdbx_seq_one_letter_code
_entity_poly.pdbx_strand_id
1 'polypeptide(L)'
;MEAIGSEAKAAPDGPAQDAKEAEIHTAMLWSIQEAVQRQTLQIGVSACGATAVVDVLQALGITVTPETVDHCVRTSLRRNEAPLPDYLHSRSKA
;
A
#
# COMPACT_ATOMS: atom_id res chain seq x y z
N MET A 1 51.03 -27.12 25.11
CA MET A 1 50.08 -26.05 24.75
C MET A 1 48.68 -26.64 24.84
N GLU A 2 47.82 -25.92 25.53
CA GLU A 2 46.67 -26.39 26.29
C GLU A 2 45.44 -26.75 25.46
N ALA A 3 44.53 -27.44 26.15
CA ALA A 3 43.22 -27.91 25.73
C ALA A 3 42.23 -26.78 25.40
N ILE A 4 41.33 -27.05 24.46
CA ILE A 4 39.89 -26.69 24.42
C ILE A 4 39.26 -27.62 23.36
N GLY A 5 38.01 -28.08 23.37
CA GLY A 5 36.82 -27.93 24.20
C GLY A 5 35.80 -28.92 23.60
N SER A 6 35.08 -29.68 24.42
CA SER A 6 33.70 -29.41 24.83
C SER A 6 32.68 -30.22 24.02
N GLU A 7 31.97 -31.09 24.74
CA GLU A 7 30.88 -31.95 24.31
C GLU A 7 29.62 -31.14 23.98
N ALA A 8 28.82 -31.60 23.01
CA ALA A 8 27.36 -31.45 23.06
C ALA A 8 26.69 -32.48 22.13
N LYS A 9 26.36 -33.64 22.69
CA LYS A 9 25.38 -34.58 22.13
C LYS A 9 23.99 -33.98 22.38
N ALA A 10 23.33 -33.50 21.33
CA ALA A 10 21.92 -33.15 21.37
C ALA A 10 21.14 -34.04 20.40
N ALA A 11 20.14 -34.72 20.93
CA ALA A 11 19.05 -35.38 20.22
C ALA A 11 17.75 -35.03 20.98
N PRO A 12 16.56 -35.29 20.43
CA PRO A 12 16.05 -34.91 19.11
C PRO A 12 14.75 -34.08 19.23
N ASP A 13 14.25 -33.61 18.09
CA ASP A 13 12.86 -33.23 17.76
C ASP A 13 11.90 -32.84 18.91
N GLY A 14 11.68 -31.53 19.05
CA GLY A 14 10.49 -30.92 19.67
C GLY A 14 9.85 -29.97 18.65
N PRO A 15 8.52 -29.91 18.58
CA PRO A 15 7.82 -29.59 17.34
C PRO A 15 8.14 -28.18 16.89
N ALA A 16 8.60 -28.06 15.65
CA ALA A 16 8.41 -26.86 14.86
C ALA A 16 6.91 -26.55 14.92
N GLN A 17 6.55 -25.64 15.82
CA GLN A 17 5.25 -25.00 15.80
C GLN A 17 5.25 -24.19 14.51
N ASP A 18 4.78 -24.84 13.44
CA ASP A 18 4.23 -24.19 12.27
C ASP A 18 3.21 -23.20 12.80
N ALA A 19 3.68 -21.97 13.01
CA ALA A 19 2.84 -20.79 13.01
C ALA A 19 2.25 -20.76 11.61
N LYS A 20 1.14 -21.49 11.45
CA LYS A 20 0.27 -21.44 10.29
C LYS A 20 -0.34 -20.05 10.33
N GLU A 21 0.46 -19.10 9.89
CA GLU A 21 0.08 -17.75 9.53
C GLU A 21 -1.21 -17.92 8.75
N ALA A 22 -2.32 -17.52 9.34
CA ALA A 22 -3.60 -17.56 8.68
C ALA A 22 -3.36 -16.88 7.33
N GLU A 23 -3.43 -17.63 6.22
CA GLU A 23 -3.22 -17.10 4.88
C GLU A 23 -4.18 -15.93 4.73
N ILE A 24 -3.67 -14.71 4.98
CA ILE A 24 -4.37 -13.50 4.62
C ILE A 24 -4.35 -13.57 3.11
N HIS A 25 -5.47 -14.04 2.55
CA HIS A 25 -5.76 -13.95 1.13
C HIS A 25 -5.82 -12.45 0.81
N THR A 26 -4.64 -11.88 0.61
CA THR A 26 -4.45 -10.50 0.28
C THR A 26 -4.90 -10.39 -1.17
N ALA A 27 -6.07 -9.79 -1.40
CA ALA A 27 -6.61 -9.57 -2.74
C ALA A 27 -5.86 -8.43 -3.42
N MET A 28 -4.60 -8.66 -3.74
CA MET A 28 -3.81 -7.79 -4.60
C MET A 28 -4.35 -7.92 -6.03
N LEU A 29 -4.67 -6.80 -6.68
CA LEU A 29 -5.08 -6.79 -8.09
C LEU A 29 -3.95 -7.18 -9.04
N TRP A 30 -2.70 -6.95 -8.62
CA TRP A 30 -1.48 -7.19 -9.37
C TRP A 30 -0.45 -7.87 -8.46
N SER A 31 0.43 -8.70 -9.02
CA SER A 31 1.67 -9.05 -8.33
C SER A 31 2.51 -7.79 -8.07
N ILE A 32 3.47 -7.85 -7.13
CA ILE A 32 4.35 -6.71 -6.82
C ILE A 32 5.08 -6.22 -8.08
N GLN A 33 5.56 -7.13 -8.92
CA GLN A 33 6.27 -6.80 -10.16
C GLN A 33 5.35 -6.08 -11.16
N GLU A 34 4.11 -6.55 -11.31
CA GLU A 34 3.11 -5.90 -12.15
C GLU A 34 2.74 -4.53 -11.61
N ALA A 35 2.54 -4.38 -10.30
CA ALA A 35 2.23 -3.10 -9.68
C ALA A 35 3.35 -2.08 -9.93
N VAL A 36 4.63 -2.48 -9.79
CA VAL A 36 5.77 -1.58 -10.10
C VAL A 36 5.73 -1.09 -11.55
N GLN A 37 5.31 -1.94 -12.49
CA GLN A 37 5.27 -1.60 -13.92
C GLN A 37 4.01 -0.83 -14.32
N ARG A 38 2.90 -1.05 -13.61
CA ARG A 38 1.55 -0.62 -14.01
C ARG A 38 0.98 0.50 -13.16
N GLN A 39 1.51 0.72 -11.95
CA GLN A 39 1.00 1.75 -11.05
C GLN A 39 1.02 3.13 -11.69
N THR A 40 -0.02 3.89 -11.42
CA THR A 40 -0.13 5.29 -11.82
C THR A 40 0.63 6.13 -10.81
N LEU A 41 1.57 6.94 -11.29
CA LEU A 41 2.19 7.95 -10.43
C LEU A 41 1.14 8.97 -10.01
N GLN A 42 1.22 9.44 -8.77
CA GLN A 42 0.21 10.33 -8.21
C GLN A 42 -0.05 11.54 -9.13
N ILE A 43 -1.31 11.68 -9.54
CA ILE A 43 -1.71 12.56 -10.65
C ILE A 43 -1.81 14.03 -10.26
N GLY A 44 -1.65 14.35 -8.97
CA GLY A 44 -1.71 15.72 -8.45
C GLY A 44 -1.60 15.81 -6.93
N VAL A 45 -1.43 17.03 -6.40
CA VAL A 45 -1.35 17.27 -4.94
C VAL A 45 -2.68 16.88 -4.29
N SER A 46 -2.61 16.05 -3.24
CA SER A 46 -3.80 15.50 -2.55
C SER A 46 -4.72 14.62 -3.41
N ALA A 47 -4.29 14.18 -4.61
CA ALA A 47 -5.08 13.35 -5.52
C ALA A 47 -4.79 11.84 -5.38
N CYS A 48 -4.38 11.37 -4.19
CA CYS A 48 -4.06 9.95 -3.98
C CYS A 48 -5.31 9.05 -4.13
N GLY A 49 -6.49 9.51 -3.72
CA GLY A 49 -7.75 8.80 -3.91
C GLY A 49 -8.09 8.63 -5.40
N ALA A 50 -8.00 9.70 -6.19
CA ALA A 50 -8.21 9.63 -7.63
C ALA A 50 -7.18 8.73 -8.33
N THR A 51 -5.91 8.80 -7.92
CA THR A 51 -4.85 7.92 -8.42
C THR A 51 -5.19 6.44 -8.18
N ALA A 52 -5.64 6.08 -6.98
CA ALA A 52 -6.02 4.71 -6.66
C ALA A 52 -7.19 4.22 -7.54
N VAL A 53 -8.14 5.09 -7.88
CA VAL A 53 -9.24 4.75 -8.79
C VAL A 53 -8.72 4.48 -10.21
N VAL A 54 -7.74 5.26 -10.71
CA VAL A 54 -7.11 4.99 -12.02
C VAL A 54 -6.51 3.58 -12.05
N ASP A 55 -5.76 3.20 -11.01
CA ASP A 55 -5.12 1.88 -10.93
C ASP A 55 -6.14 0.74 -10.92
N VAL A 56 -7.24 0.89 -10.18
CA VAL A 56 -8.33 -0.09 -10.14
C VAL A 56 -9.01 -0.23 -11.51
N LEU A 57 -9.33 0.89 -12.18
CA LEU A 57 -9.95 0.86 -13.51
C LEU A 57 -9.03 0.18 -14.52
N GLN A 58 -7.73 0.49 -14.46
CA GLN A 58 -6.73 -0.17 -15.31
C GLN A 58 -6.64 -1.67 -15.04
N ALA A 59 -6.68 -2.09 -13.77
CA ALA A 59 -6.68 -3.51 -13.39
C ALA A 59 -7.92 -4.25 -13.91
N LEU A 60 -9.06 -3.56 -14.01
CA LEU A 60 -10.30 -4.07 -14.58
C LEU A 60 -10.34 -4.01 -16.12
N GLY A 61 -9.29 -3.52 -16.78
CA GLY A 61 -9.23 -3.38 -18.24
C GLY A 61 -10.05 -2.21 -18.79
N ILE A 62 -10.41 -1.25 -17.94
CA ILE A 62 -11.18 -0.06 -18.32
C ILE A 62 -10.20 1.10 -18.54
N THR A 63 -10.06 1.55 -19.79
CA THR A 63 -9.18 2.67 -20.14
C THR A 63 -9.91 4.00 -19.97
N VAL A 64 -9.46 4.82 -19.02
CA VAL A 64 -9.96 6.17 -18.76
C VAL A 64 -8.76 7.09 -18.53
N THR A 65 -8.86 8.35 -18.95
CA THR A 65 -7.77 9.31 -18.71
C THR A 65 -7.73 9.74 -17.24
N PRO A 66 -6.54 9.97 -16.65
CA PRO A 66 -6.41 10.46 -15.29
C PRO A 66 -7.24 11.70 -14.98
N GLU A 67 -7.36 12.62 -15.95
CA GLU A 67 -8.12 13.86 -15.82
C GLU A 67 -9.63 13.59 -15.69
N THR A 68 -10.12 12.58 -16.41
CA THR A 68 -11.52 12.15 -16.31
C THR A 68 -11.79 11.55 -14.93
N VAL A 69 -10.87 10.74 -14.41
CA VAL A 69 -11.00 10.16 -13.07
C VAL A 69 -10.95 11.24 -11.99
N ASP A 70 -9.99 12.16 -12.06
CA ASP A 70 -9.88 13.27 -11.09
C ASP A 70 -11.14 14.14 -11.09
N HIS A 71 -11.67 14.47 -12.27
CA HIS A 71 -12.93 15.19 -12.41
C HIS A 71 -14.13 14.43 -11.81
N CYS A 72 -14.20 13.11 -11.99
CA CYS A 72 -15.30 12.29 -11.47
C CYS A 72 -15.22 12.09 -9.96
N VAL A 73 -14.01 11.87 -9.43
CA VAL A 73 -13.78 11.62 -8.00
C VAL A 73 -13.98 12.90 -7.18
N ARG A 74 -13.70 14.07 -7.75
CA ARG A 74 -13.88 15.38 -7.11
C ARG A 74 -13.19 15.44 -5.76
N THR A 75 -11.91 15.04 -5.75
CA THR A 75 -11.10 14.98 -4.54
C THR A 75 -11.15 16.31 -3.79
N SER A 76 -11.53 16.29 -2.51
CA SER A 76 -11.61 17.52 -1.71
C SER A 76 -10.20 18.00 -1.40
N LEU A 77 -9.74 18.99 -2.16
CA LEU A 77 -8.39 19.52 -1.99
C LEU A 77 -8.25 20.36 -0.72
N ARG A 78 -7.10 20.22 -0.06
CA ARG A 78 -6.73 21.03 1.10
C ARG A 78 -6.59 22.49 0.68
N ARG A 79 -7.22 23.40 1.43
CA ARG A 79 -7.10 24.84 1.17
C ARG A 79 -5.86 25.41 1.85
N ASN A 80 -4.67 25.08 1.34
CA ASN A 80 -3.39 25.44 2.00
C ASN A 80 -3.16 26.95 2.14
N GLU A 81 -3.80 27.77 1.29
CA GLU A 81 -3.66 29.24 1.30
C GLU A 81 -4.78 29.94 2.10
N ALA A 82 -5.72 29.19 2.67
CA ALA A 82 -6.82 29.76 3.44
C ALA A 82 -6.42 30.11 4.88
N PRO A 83 -7.13 31.03 5.55
CA PRO A 83 -6.97 31.26 6.98
C PRO A 83 -7.08 29.97 7.79
N LEU A 84 -6.38 29.90 8.92
CA LEU A 84 -6.27 28.68 9.74
C LEU A 84 -7.62 27.99 10.03
N PRO A 85 -8.71 28.69 10.41
CA PRO A 85 -10.00 28.06 10.63
C PRO A 85 -10.55 27.35 9.37
N ASP A 86 -10.45 27.99 8.21
CA ASP A 86 -10.92 27.45 6.94
C ASP A 86 -10.05 26.27 6.47
N TYR A 87 -8.74 26.35 6.71
CA TYR A 87 -7.84 25.24 6.45
C TYR A 87 -8.21 24.02 7.29
N LEU A 88 -8.40 24.18 8.60
CA LEU A 88 -8.79 23.08 9.50
C LEU A 88 -10.16 22.49 9.14
N HIS A 89 -11.13 23.33 8.78
CA HIS A 89 -12.43 22.87 8.28
C HIS A 89 -12.32 22.13 6.95
N SER A 90 -11.43 22.55 6.04
CA SER A 90 -11.19 21.80 4.80
C SER A 90 -10.63 20.40 5.09
N ARG A 91 -9.81 20.25 6.14
CA ARG A 91 -9.23 18.97 6.55
C ARG A 91 -10.22 18.00 7.20
N SER A 92 -11.29 18.48 7.83
CA SER A 92 -12.32 17.61 8.42
C SER A 92 -13.31 17.08 7.37
N LYS A 93 -13.31 17.67 6.17
CA LYS A 93 -14.18 17.30 5.06
C LYS A 93 -13.47 16.53 3.93
N ALA A 94 -12.14 16.47 3.97
CA ALA A 94 -11.31 15.82 2.98
C ALA A 94 -10.97 14.38 3.36
#